data_AF-A0AAW5F3U8-F1
#
_entry.id   AF-A0AAW5F3U8-F1
#
_cell.length_a   1.000
_cell.length_b   1.000
_cell.length_c   1.000
_cell.angle_alpha   90.00
_cell.angle_beta   90.00
_cell.angle_gamma   90.00
#
_symmetry.space_group_name_H-M   'P 1'
#
loop_
_entity.id
_entity.type
_entity.pdbx_description
1 polymer ?
#
loop_
_entity_poly.entity_id
_entity_poly.type
_entity_poly.pdbx_seq_one_letter_code
_entity_poly.pdbx_strand_id
1 'polypeptide(L)'
;MPDLPRIRDKYYKQFDKYFIFVEQAIRKTKDAGYICYIVPNKFFKVGAGEHLRSLIAKGRHLVSLDDFGDAQLFEDKTIYSSILLLCKSPQEKFRYTGVDSADKLWVGEEVSSIEFGSSILNKLRMAITQGRDGSKSYLSLFISAPGGARL
;
A
#
# COMPACT_ATOMS: atom_id res chain seq x y z
N MET A 1 -0.02 15.06 -17.25
CA MET A 1 -1.22 14.52 -16.57
C MET A 1 -2.24 15.64 -16.43
N PRO A 2 -3.52 15.44 -16.79
CA PRO A 2 -4.56 16.38 -16.39
C PRO A 2 -4.60 16.49 -14.86
N ASP A 3 -4.89 17.68 -14.34
CA ASP A 3 -4.85 17.96 -12.91
C ASP A 3 -5.98 17.18 -12.21
N LEU A 4 -5.63 16.06 -11.56
CA LEU A 4 -6.59 15.35 -10.69
C LEU A 4 -6.98 16.30 -9.54
N PRO A 5 -8.26 16.30 -9.10
CA PRO A 5 -8.69 17.14 -7.98
C PRO A 5 -7.78 16.87 -6.77
N ARG A 6 -7.33 17.90 -6.05
CA ARG A 6 -6.43 17.68 -4.92
C ARG A 6 -7.16 16.96 -3.80
N ILE A 7 -6.44 16.19 -2.98
CA ILE A 7 -7.05 15.46 -1.84
C ILE A 7 -7.81 16.43 -0.92
N ARG A 8 -7.23 17.62 -0.69
CA ARG A 8 -7.83 18.68 0.13
C ARG A 8 -9.17 19.17 -0.41
N ASP A 9 -9.37 19.14 -1.72
CA ASP A 9 -10.55 19.72 -2.36
C ASP A 9 -11.75 18.76 -2.30
N LYS A 10 -11.51 17.44 -2.15
CA LYS A 10 -12.55 16.41 -2.09
C LYS A 10 -12.96 16.00 -0.66
N TYR A 11 -12.07 16.10 0.34
CA TYR A 11 -12.31 15.57 1.70
C TYR A 11 -12.07 16.61 2.79
N TYR A 12 -12.74 17.76 2.74
CA TYR A 12 -12.59 18.82 3.74
C TYR A 12 -12.63 18.26 5.19
N LYS A 13 -11.48 18.31 5.88
CA LYS A 13 -11.23 17.86 7.27
C LYS A 13 -11.28 16.34 7.59
N GLN A 14 -11.44 15.43 6.63
CA GLN A 14 -11.52 13.96 6.89
C GLN A 14 -10.39 13.14 6.26
N PHE A 15 -9.15 13.61 6.33
CA PHE A 15 -8.00 12.83 5.85
C PHE A 15 -6.78 12.97 6.76
N ASP A 16 -5.92 11.97 6.74
CA ASP A 16 -4.63 12.05 7.42
C ASP A 16 -3.64 12.90 6.63
N LYS A 17 -2.89 13.77 7.32
CA LYS A 17 -1.98 14.74 6.69
C LYS A 17 -0.98 14.10 5.73
N TYR A 18 -0.51 12.87 5.99
CA TYR A 18 0.45 12.17 5.12
C TYR A 18 -0.08 11.93 3.71
N PHE A 19 -1.40 11.89 3.49
CA PHE A 19 -1.97 11.78 2.14
C PHE A 19 -1.54 12.93 1.25
N ILE A 20 -1.53 14.16 1.79
CA ILE A 20 -1.09 15.34 1.04
C ILE A 20 0.39 15.23 0.71
N PHE A 21 1.23 14.76 1.64
CA PHE A 21 2.66 14.62 1.40
C PHE A 21 2.95 13.62 0.28
N VAL A 22 2.27 12.46 0.27
CA VAL A 22 2.42 11.48 -0.81
C VAL A 22 1.91 12.02 -2.14
N GLU A 23 0.75 12.70 -2.17
CA GLU A 23 0.23 13.37 -3.37
C GLU A 23 1.26 14.37 -3.93
N GLN A 24 1.77 15.26 -3.08
CA GLN A 24 2.73 16.28 -3.50
C GLN A 24 4.06 15.67 -3.95
N ALA A 25 4.52 14.59 -3.30
CA ALA A 25 5.70 13.86 -3.72
C ALA A 25 5.52 13.29 -5.14
N ILE A 26 4.39 12.65 -5.45
CA ILE A 26 4.08 12.14 -6.80
C ILE A 26 4.09 13.29 -7.82
N ARG A 27 3.50 14.44 -7.48
CA ARG A 27 3.42 15.60 -8.39
C ARG A 27 4.79 16.24 -8.66
N LYS A 28 5.65 16.34 -7.64
CA LYS A 28 6.95 17.04 -7.72
C LYS A 28 8.10 16.14 -8.16
N THR A 29 7.98 14.83 -8.04
CA THR A 29 9.01 13.89 -8.49
C THR A 29 9.10 13.89 -10.01
N LYS A 30 10.32 13.83 -10.54
CA LYS A 30 10.55 13.66 -11.97
C LYS A 30 10.03 12.31 -12.46
N ASP A 31 9.73 12.20 -13.74
CA ASP A 31 9.29 10.92 -14.30
C ASP A 31 10.38 9.84 -14.11
N ALA A 32 9.94 8.60 -13.87
CA ALA A 32 10.78 7.48 -13.43
C ALA A 32 11.56 7.71 -12.11
N GLY A 33 11.27 8.77 -11.35
CA GLY A 33 11.82 8.99 -10.02
C GLY A 33 11.09 8.15 -8.95
N TYR A 34 11.84 7.75 -7.92
CA TYR A 34 11.32 6.97 -6.80
C TYR A 34 10.87 7.85 -5.63
N ILE A 35 9.85 7.38 -4.91
CA ILE A 35 9.33 7.98 -3.69
C ILE A 35 9.21 6.85 -2.68
N CYS A 36 9.84 7.00 -1.51
CA CYS A 36 9.77 6.03 -0.43
C CYS A 36 9.33 6.73 0.85
N TYR A 37 8.27 6.21 1.49
CA TYR A 37 7.78 6.72 2.77
C TYR A 37 7.47 5.59 3.73
N ILE A 38 7.73 5.81 5.01
CA ILE A 38 7.06 5.09 6.09
C ILE A 38 5.75 5.83 6.38
N VAL A 39 4.61 5.16 6.18
CA VAL A 39 3.28 5.72 6.38
C VAL A 39 2.41 4.78 7.22
N PRO A 40 1.38 5.28 7.91
CA PRO A 40 0.38 4.40 8.52
C PRO A 40 -0.26 3.47 7.48
N ASN A 41 -0.36 2.17 7.77
CA ASN A 41 -0.86 1.18 6.80
C ASN A 41 -2.37 1.30 6.51
N LYS A 42 -3.11 2.09 7.32
CA LYS A 42 -4.56 2.25 7.21
C LYS A 42 -5.02 2.85 5.89
N PHE A 43 -4.17 3.59 5.15
CA PHE A 43 -4.56 4.16 3.84
C PHE A 43 -5.01 3.09 2.85
N PHE A 44 -4.57 1.85 3.03
CA PHE A 44 -4.97 0.75 2.17
C PHE A 44 -6.39 0.23 2.50
N LYS A 45 -6.80 0.37 3.77
CA LYS A 45 -8.00 -0.26 4.35
C LYS A 45 -9.19 0.71 4.45
N VAL A 46 -8.95 2.00 4.73
CA VAL A 46 -10.02 2.96 5.03
C VAL A 46 -10.56 3.68 3.79
N GLY A 47 -11.83 4.09 3.86
CA GLY A 47 -12.49 4.88 2.81
C GLY A 47 -11.78 6.21 2.53
N ALA A 48 -11.28 6.89 3.58
CA ALA A 48 -10.54 8.15 3.44
C ALA A 48 -9.29 8.04 2.55
N GLY A 49 -8.69 6.85 2.43
CA GLY A 49 -7.52 6.59 1.58
C GLY A 49 -7.84 6.37 0.10
N GLU A 50 -9.13 6.29 -0.28
CA GLU A 50 -9.56 5.97 -1.66
C GLU A 50 -8.92 6.87 -2.71
N HIS A 51 -8.85 8.17 -2.45
CA HIS A 51 -8.28 9.10 -3.41
C HIS A 51 -6.79 8.88 -3.60
N LEU A 52 -6.04 8.67 -2.51
CA LEU A 52 -4.61 8.39 -2.60
C LEU A 52 -4.37 7.09 -3.37
N ARG A 53 -5.14 6.02 -3.08
CA ARG A 53 -5.07 4.77 -3.83
C ARG A 53 -5.39 4.98 -5.31
N SER A 54 -6.43 5.76 -5.63
CA SER A 54 -6.81 6.07 -7.01
C SER A 54 -5.71 6.81 -7.76
N LEU A 55 -5.04 7.78 -7.12
CA LEU A 55 -3.92 8.51 -7.69
C LEU A 55 -2.76 7.56 -8.03
N ILE A 56 -2.36 6.71 -7.06
CA ILE A 56 -1.29 5.73 -7.25
C ILE A 56 -1.64 4.73 -8.36
N ALA A 57 -2.89 4.22 -8.37
CA ALA A 57 -3.33 3.21 -9.33
C ALA A 57 -3.51 3.75 -10.75
N LYS A 58 -4.02 4.97 -10.91
CA LYS A 58 -4.14 5.63 -12.23
C LYS A 58 -2.78 5.80 -12.90
N GLY A 59 -1.76 6.19 -12.11
CA GLY A 59 -0.39 6.28 -12.58
C GLY A 59 0.33 4.93 -12.69
N ARG A 60 -0.24 3.86 -12.12
CA ARG A 60 0.41 2.57 -11.87
C ARG A 60 1.75 2.76 -11.15
N HIS A 61 1.81 3.62 -10.14
CA HIS A 61 3.07 4.02 -9.51
C HIS A 61 3.55 3.08 -8.41
N LEU A 62 2.74 2.14 -7.93
CA LEU A 62 3.11 1.26 -6.83
C LEU A 62 4.19 0.26 -7.26
N VAL A 63 5.32 0.24 -6.56
CA VAL A 63 6.40 -0.75 -6.75
C VAL A 63 6.33 -1.81 -5.67
N SER A 64 6.29 -1.38 -4.41
CA SER A 64 6.08 -2.29 -3.28
C SER A 64 5.34 -1.64 -2.11
N LEU A 65 4.70 -2.50 -1.33
CA LEU A 65 4.10 -2.17 -0.05
C LEU A 65 4.51 -3.22 0.96
N ASP A 66 5.35 -2.83 1.91
CA ASP A 66 5.76 -3.69 3.03
C ASP A 66 4.93 -3.29 4.25
N ASP A 67 3.96 -4.13 4.62
CA ASP A 67 2.99 -3.91 5.68
C ASP A 67 3.45 -4.61 6.96
N PHE A 68 3.80 -3.83 7.98
CA PHE A 68 4.31 -4.36 9.25
C PHE A 68 3.21 -4.99 10.11
N GLY A 69 1.94 -4.95 9.71
CA GLY A 69 0.87 -5.50 10.53
C GLY A 69 0.93 -4.91 11.93
N ASP A 70 1.05 -5.79 12.93
CA ASP A 70 1.17 -5.44 14.36
C ASP A 70 2.63 -5.22 14.82
N ALA A 71 3.62 -5.53 13.97
CA ALA A 71 5.03 -5.32 14.29
C ALA A 71 5.31 -3.81 14.44
N GLN A 72 5.82 -3.44 15.61
CA GLN A 72 6.14 -2.05 15.91
C GLN A 72 7.51 -1.71 15.35
N LEU A 73 7.54 -0.70 14.48
CA LEU A 73 8.79 -0.13 13.96
C LEU A 73 9.47 0.83 14.93
N PHE A 74 8.72 1.34 15.92
CA PHE A 74 9.19 2.36 16.84
C PHE A 74 8.81 1.93 18.25
N GLU A 75 9.81 1.88 19.14
CA GLU A 75 9.69 1.33 20.51
C GLU A 75 8.54 1.94 21.33
N ASP A 76 8.21 3.22 21.10
CA ASP A 76 7.22 3.98 21.87
C ASP A 76 5.97 4.42 21.08
N LYS A 77 5.64 3.74 19.98
CA LYS A 77 4.44 4.03 19.19
C LYS A 77 3.63 2.76 18.99
N THR A 78 2.31 2.92 18.97
CA THR A 78 1.34 1.86 18.61
C THR A 78 0.82 2.03 17.18
N ILE A 79 1.65 2.62 16.31
CA ILE A 79 1.22 2.99 14.96
C ILE A 79 1.55 1.86 14.00
N TYR A 80 0.51 1.18 13.52
CA TYR A 80 0.60 0.24 12.41
C TYR A 80 1.13 0.94 11.16
N SER A 81 2.32 0.52 10.73
CA SER A 81 3.11 1.22 9.71
C SER A 81 3.34 0.35 8.49
N SER A 82 3.68 0.99 7.38
CA SER A 82 4.07 0.35 6.14
C SER A 82 5.15 1.15 5.44
N ILE A 83 6.05 0.48 4.72
CA ILE A 83 6.92 1.14 3.74
C ILE A 83 6.19 1.15 2.40
N LEU A 84 5.97 2.35 1.87
CA LEU A 84 5.36 2.59 0.58
C LEU A 84 6.46 3.02 -0.41
N LEU A 85 6.75 2.15 -1.38
CA LEU A 85 7.66 2.46 -2.47
C LEU A 85 6.87 2.70 -3.76
N LEU A 86 7.02 3.90 -4.31
CA LEU A 86 6.45 4.31 -5.58
C LEU A 86 7.54 4.64 -6.58
N CYS A 87 7.25 4.46 -7.86
CA CYS A 87 8.00 5.02 -8.96
C CYS A 87 7.04 5.82 -9.85
N LYS A 88 7.42 7.04 -10.24
CA LYS A 88 6.62 7.87 -11.15
C LYS A 88 6.76 7.42 -12.61
N SER A 89 6.57 6.12 -12.83
CA SER A 89 6.41 5.46 -14.11
C SER A 89 5.45 4.28 -13.92
N PRO A 90 4.75 3.85 -14.98
CA PRO A 90 3.81 2.75 -14.85
C PRO A 90 4.50 1.42 -14.56
N GLN A 91 4.05 0.74 -13.50
CA GLN A 91 4.46 -0.61 -13.14
C GLN A 91 3.43 -1.62 -13.65
N GLU A 92 3.87 -2.75 -14.21
CA GLU A 92 2.97 -3.85 -14.60
C GLU A 92 2.53 -4.68 -13.39
N LYS A 93 3.44 -4.83 -12.43
CA LYS A 93 3.24 -5.53 -11.17
C LYS A 93 3.73 -4.71 -9.99
N PHE A 94 3.27 -5.06 -8.81
CA PHE A 94 3.84 -4.59 -7.54
C PHE A 94 3.97 -5.74 -6.56
N ARG A 95 4.88 -5.59 -5.60
CA ARG A 95 5.10 -6.56 -4.53
C ARG A 95 4.36 -6.13 -3.26
N TYR A 96 3.73 -7.08 -2.58
CA TYR A 96 3.24 -6.90 -1.22
C TYR A 96 4.00 -7.84 -0.29
N THR A 97 4.41 -7.32 0.86
CA THR A 97 5.11 -8.10 1.88
C THR A 97 4.37 -7.91 3.20
N GLY A 98 3.94 -9.01 3.83
CA GLY A 98 3.53 -8.98 5.23
C GLY A 98 4.77 -9.16 6.10
N VAL A 99 5.11 -8.15 6.91
CA VAL A 99 6.36 -8.13 7.68
C VAL A 99 6.05 -8.45 9.14
N ASP A 100 6.40 -9.66 9.58
CA ASP A 100 6.20 -10.12 10.97
C ASP A 100 7.21 -9.50 11.96
N SER A 101 8.37 -9.05 11.48
CA SER A 101 9.42 -8.42 12.29
C SER A 101 10.26 -7.49 11.41
N ALA A 102 10.54 -6.30 11.92
CA ALA A 102 11.40 -5.34 11.25
C ALA A 102 12.80 -5.91 11.02
N ASP A 103 13.38 -6.55 12.03
CA ASP A 103 14.75 -7.07 11.98
C ASP A 103 14.96 -8.02 10.80
N LYS A 104 13.99 -8.91 10.53
CA LYS A 104 14.05 -9.84 9.39
C LYS A 104 14.15 -9.13 8.05
N LEU A 105 13.38 -8.05 7.87
CA LEU A 105 13.41 -7.26 6.65
C LEU A 105 14.76 -6.53 6.49
N TRP A 106 15.36 -6.06 7.58
CA TRP A 106 16.58 -5.24 7.55
C TRP A 106 17.86 -6.08 7.43
N VAL A 107 17.82 -7.30 7.96
CA VAL A 107 18.89 -8.31 7.82
C VAL A 107 18.85 -8.97 6.43
N GLY A 108 17.81 -8.72 5.63
CA GLY A 108 17.66 -9.27 4.29
C GLY A 108 17.27 -10.75 4.29
N GLU A 109 16.63 -11.22 5.37
CA GLU A 109 16.07 -12.56 5.41
C GLU A 109 14.92 -12.69 4.39
N GLU A 110 14.66 -13.91 3.95
CA GLU A 110 13.60 -14.19 2.99
C GLU A 110 12.24 -13.95 3.65
N VAL A 111 11.63 -12.79 3.36
CA VAL A 111 10.27 -12.47 3.80
C VAL A 111 9.30 -12.88 2.70
N SER A 112 8.30 -13.70 3.05
CA SER A 112 7.27 -14.13 2.11
C SER A 112 6.57 -12.91 1.50
N SER A 113 6.68 -12.77 0.18
CA SER A 113 6.05 -11.69 -0.57
C SER A 113 5.22 -12.23 -1.72
N ILE A 114 4.22 -11.46 -2.13
CA ILE A 114 3.30 -11.82 -3.20
C ILE A 114 3.35 -10.73 -4.27
N GLU A 115 3.50 -11.12 -5.52
CA GLU A 115 3.38 -10.21 -6.65
C GLU A 115 1.93 -10.11 -7.14
N PHE A 116 1.51 -8.88 -7.44
CA PHE A 116 0.20 -8.58 -7.98
C PHE A 116 0.32 -7.81 -9.28
N GLY A 117 -0.57 -8.07 -10.24
CA GLY A 117 -0.73 -7.18 -11.38
C GLY A 117 -1.29 -5.82 -10.94
N SER A 118 -0.73 -4.72 -11.42
CA SER A 118 -1.13 -3.35 -11.01
C SER A 118 -2.60 -3.02 -11.28
N SER A 119 -3.26 -3.77 -12.17
CA SER A 119 -4.69 -3.66 -12.45
C SER A 119 -5.58 -4.00 -11.24
N ILE A 120 -5.06 -4.74 -10.26
CA ILE A 120 -5.82 -5.10 -9.05
C ILE A 120 -5.88 -3.96 -8.04
N LEU A 121 -4.98 -2.98 -8.08
CA LEU A 121 -4.82 -1.99 -7.00
C LEU A 121 -6.11 -1.21 -6.66
N ASN A 122 -6.90 -0.82 -7.68
CA ASN A 122 -8.21 -0.18 -7.47
C ASN A 122 -9.34 -1.16 -7.15
N LYS A 123 -9.16 -2.45 -7.47
CA LYS A 123 -10.12 -3.53 -7.21
C LYS A 123 -9.97 -4.12 -5.80
N LEU A 124 -8.86 -3.85 -5.10
CA LEU A 124 -8.61 -4.26 -3.69
C LEU A 124 -9.56 -3.58 -2.66
N ARG A 125 -10.67 -3.00 -3.11
CA ARG A 125 -11.70 -2.43 -2.25
C ARG A 125 -12.20 -3.51 -1.28
N MET A 126 -11.83 -3.38 0.00
CA MET A 126 -12.46 -4.08 1.14
C MET A 126 -12.22 -5.59 1.32
N ALA A 127 -11.22 -6.21 0.70
CA ALA A 127 -10.96 -7.65 0.89
C ALA A 127 -9.87 -8.00 1.92
N ILE A 128 -9.37 -7.00 2.67
CA ILE A 128 -8.55 -7.23 3.86
C ILE A 128 -9.44 -7.00 5.08
N THR A 129 -10.37 -7.93 5.31
CA THR A 129 -11.17 -7.98 6.56
C THR A 129 -10.46 -8.93 7.51
N GLN A 130 -10.21 -8.48 8.75
CA GLN A 130 -9.66 -9.30 9.83
C GLN A 130 -10.41 -10.63 9.95
N GLY A 131 -9.67 -11.73 9.92
CA GLY A 131 -10.12 -13.04 10.35
C GLY A 131 -10.61 -12.98 11.80
N ARG A 132 -11.73 -13.67 12.06
CA ARG A 132 -12.50 -13.60 13.29
C ARG A 132 -11.85 -14.33 14.48
N ASP A 133 -10.61 -14.79 14.35
CA ASP A 133 -9.94 -15.68 15.32
C ASP A 133 -8.50 -15.28 15.71
N GLY A 134 -8.02 -14.09 15.31
CA GLY A 134 -6.66 -13.66 15.66
C GLY A 134 -5.54 -14.45 14.96
N SER A 135 -5.85 -15.25 13.95
CA SER A 135 -4.84 -15.86 13.07
C SER A 135 -4.63 -15.02 11.79
N LYS A 136 -3.35 -14.89 11.43
CA LYS A 136 -2.77 -13.98 10.44
C LYS A 136 -3.63 -13.80 9.18
N SER A 137 -4.19 -12.60 9.02
CA SER A 137 -5.00 -12.23 7.86
C SER A 137 -4.18 -11.45 6.86
N TYR A 138 -3.63 -12.16 5.89
CA TYR A 138 -3.13 -11.54 4.66
C TYR A 138 -3.77 -12.27 3.49
N LEU A 139 -4.67 -11.58 2.78
CA LEU A 139 -5.09 -11.95 1.43
C LEU A 139 -6.07 -13.14 1.24
N SER A 140 -6.87 -13.53 2.23
CA SER A 140 -7.77 -14.70 2.08
C SER A 140 -9.01 -14.50 1.21
N LEU A 141 -9.25 -13.32 0.61
CA LEU A 141 -10.42 -13.10 -0.25
C LEU A 141 -10.12 -12.93 -1.75
N PHE A 142 -8.86 -13.01 -2.19
CA PHE A 142 -8.50 -12.98 -3.62
C PHE A 142 -7.89 -14.29 -4.15
N ILE A 143 -7.70 -15.31 -3.30
CA ILE A 143 -7.30 -16.67 -3.71
C ILE A 143 -8.52 -17.60 -3.73
N SER A 144 -9.59 -17.17 -4.41
CA SER A 144 -10.53 -18.10 -5.01
C SER A 144 -10.62 -17.73 -6.48
N ALA A 145 -9.58 -18.11 -7.23
CA ALA A 145 -9.65 -18.10 -8.69
C ALA A 145 -10.77 -19.06 -9.12
N PRO A 146 -11.66 -18.67 -10.06
CA PRO A 146 -12.27 -19.66 -10.92
C PRO A 146 -11.17 -20.11 -11.90
N GLY A 147 -10.73 -21.36 -11.76
CA GLY A 147 -9.78 -21.99 -12.68
C GLY A 147 -8.38 -22.14 -12.08
N GLY A 148 -8.04 -23.38 -11.76
CA GLY A 148 -6.78 -23.73 -11.14
C GLY A 148 -5.55 -23.60 -12.03
N ALA A 149 -4.41 -23.43 -11.37
CA ALA A 149 -3.14 -24.04 -11.76
C ALA A 149 -2.28 -24.14 -10.48
N ARG A 150 -1.93 -25.38 -10.11
CA ARG A 150 -0.76 -25.72 -9.27
C ARG A 150 0.50 -25.31 -10.08
N LEU A 151 1.65 -24.93 -9.56
CA LEU A 151 2.41 -25.19 -8.33
C LEU A 151 3.14 -23.91 -7.92
#